data_AF-A0A7C9PSV6-F1
#
_entry.id   AF-A0A7C9PSV6-F1
#
_cell.length_a   1.000
_cell.length_b   1.000
_cell.length_c   1.000
_cell.angle_alpha   90.00
_cell.angle_beta   90.00
_cell.angle_gamma   90.00
#
_symmetry.space_group_name_H-M   'P 1'
#
loop_
_entity.id
_entity.type
_entity.pdbx_description
1 polymer ?
#
loop_
_entity_poly.entity_id
_entity_poly.type
_entity_poly.pdbx_seq_one_letter_code
_entity_poly.pdbx_strand_id
1 'polypeptide(L)'
;MSQIARNTVGVSYNKLHHFITESPWDAEAINERRLEVMNSSRQTKPSRKNFNLILDDTGHRKSGTLTAGVGRQYIGEIGKVDNGIVMVTTHLYDGVRSLPLDVAQYIHADSLDKGKENPSFKKKPSLALELIDKCLNRGYSPKVTLIDGGYGNNRSFLKELEKRGLTYIGVLAKNRNVEAEIETGEKISLRLDELTAILPETSFSCIELKLQKPRKVWVATTKVEIPEMGQRTVAIVMNAKNVESATEIDYLITNAPFEKATAEWIVTTYSQRNWIEVFYRDIKGWLGVKEYQTRGKRSIERHWILVFCAYTFILWHWLTGGIARQWASKPLKTFVEVLEAFRIAVSYRFVRWLGNNVDVFASHPREFRLYLGLNFV
;
A
#
# COMPACT_ATOMS: atom_id res chain seq x y z
N MET A 1 17.44 -10.98 -9.31
CA MET A 1 18.36 -11.76 -8.44
C MET A 1 19.81 -11.73 -8.94
N SER A 2 20.08 -11.81 -10.24
CA SER A 2 21.45 -11.77 -10.79
C SER A 2 22.27 -10.55 -10.34
N GLN A 3 21.66 -9.35 -10.26
CA GLN A 3 22.34 -8.15 -9.79
C GLN A 3 22.71 -8.23 -8.30
N ILE A 4 21.80 -8.74 -7.45
CA ILE A 4 22.07 -8.93 -6.02
C ILE A 4 23.23 -9.90 -5.81
N ALA A 5 23.25 -11.03 -6.53
CA ALA A 5 24.34 -12.00 -6.45
C ALA A 5 25.68 -11.39 -6.90
N ARG A 6 25.71 -10.66 -8.04
CA ARG A 6 26.92 -9.95 -8.49
C ARG A 6 27.42 -8.91 -7.48
N ASN A 7 26.49 -8.27 -6.80
CA ASN A 7 26.76 -7.27 -5.79
C ASN A 7 26.81 -7.89 -4.38
N THR A 8 27.11 -9.16 -4.18
CA THR A 8 27.26 -9.71 -2.82
C THR A 8 28.42 -10.70 -2.77
N VAL A 9 29.43 -10.39 -1.96
CA VAL A 9 30.65 -11.20 -1.82
C VAL A 9 30.28 -12.61 -1.35
N GLY A 10 30.81 -13.64 -2.02
CA GLY A 10 30.59 -15.05 -1.69
C GLY A 10 29.19 -15.62 -2.00
N VAL A 11 28.32 -14.82 -2.64
CA VAL A 11 26.96 -15.23 -3.01
C VAL A 11 26.89 -15.49 -4.52
N SER A 12 26.66 -16.75 -4.89
CA SER A 12 26.34 -17.10 -6.27
C SER A 12 24.84 -16.95 -6.54
N TYR A 13 24.49 -16.81 -7.82
CA TYR A 13 23.08 -16.85 -8.26
C TYR A 13 22.35 -18.09 -7.74
N ASN A 14 22.99 -19.27 -7.80
CA ASN A 14 22.40 -20.53 -7.34
C ASN A 14 22.12 -20.54 -5.83
N LYS A 15 23.04 -20.00 -5.01
CA LYS A 15 22.82 -19.86 -3.55
C LYS A 15 21.64 -18.94 -3.25
N LEU A 16 21.57 -17.79 -3.93
CA LEU A 16 20.48 -16.84 -3.75
C LEU A 16 19.14 -17.41 -4.25
N HIS A 17 19.14 -18.11 -5.38
CA HIS A 17 17.96 -18.79 -5.90
C HIS A 17 17.46 -19.85 -4.91
N HIS A 18 18.35 -20.73 -4.43
CA HIS A 18 18.03 -21.73 -3.41
C HIS A 18 17.51 -21.10 -2.12
N PHE A 19 18.11 -19.98 -1.68
CA PHE A 19 17.62 -19.24 -0.52
C PHE A 19 16.16 -18.78 -0.68
N ILE A 20 15.77 -18.32 -1.87
CA ILE A 20 14.41 -17.86 -2.13
C ILE A 20 13.44 -19.01 -2.39
N THR A 21 13.85 -20.07 -3.09
CA THR A 21 12.93 -21.15 -3.51
C THR A 21 12.85 -22.30 -2.53
N GLU A 22 13.98 -22.84 -2.08
CA GLU A 22 14.04 -24.13 -1.37
C GLU A 22 14.30 -24.01 0.14
N SER A 23 15.05 -22.98 0.56
CA SER A 23 15.45 -22.82 1.97
C SER A 23 14.25 -22.86 2.93
N PRO A 24 14.37 -23.42 4.14
CA PRO A 24 13.21 -23.74 4.98
C PRO A 24 12.57 -22.55 5.69
N TRP A 25 13.06 -21.32 5.54
CA TRP A 25 12.53 -20.16 6.27
C TRP A 25 11.10 -19.79 5.86
N ASP A 26 10.31 -19.35 6.82
CA ASP A 26 8.91 -19.01 6.62
C ASP A 26 8.73 -17.50 6.38
N ALA A 27 8.04 -17.14 5.29
CA ALA A 27 7.87 -15.73 4.91
C ALA A 27 6.96 -14.98 5.89
N GLU A 28 5.94 -15.64 6.42
CA GLU A 28 5.04 -15.06 7.42
C GLU A 28 5.81 -14.81 8.73
N ALA A 29 6.58 -15.79 9.19
CA ALA A 29 7.39 -15.66 10.41
C ALA A 29 8.41 -14.51 10.30
N ILE A 30 9.02 -14.30 9.13
CA ILE A 30 9.90 -13.15 8.88
C ILE A 30 9.09 -11.84 8.87
N ASN A 31 7.87 -11.83 8.32
CA ASN A 31 7.01 -10.65 8.37
C ASN A 31 6.61 -10.30 9.81
N GLU A 32 6.25 -11.29 10.63
CA GLU A 32 5.98 -11.07 12.06
C GLU A 32 7.21 -10.52 12.77
N ARG A 33 8.38 -11.12 12.54
CA ARG A 33 9.62 -10.64 13.15
C ARG A 33 9.95 -9.19 12.75
N ARG A 34 9.70 -8.82 11.49
CA ARG A 34 9.83 -7.43 11.01
C ARG A 34 8.92 -6.48 11.79
N LEU A 35 7.67 -6.87 12.03
CA LEU A 35 6.72 -6.07 12.81
C LEU A 35 7.06 -6.02 14.31
N GLU A 36 7.58 -7.11 14.89
CA GLU A 36 8.10 -7.12 16.26
C GLU A 36 9.24 -6.13 16.45
N VAL A 37 10.19 -6.07 15.51
CA VAL A 37 11.29 -5.11 15.53
C VAL A 37 10.77 -3.68 15.55
N MET A 38 9.75 -3.37 14.73
CA MET A 38 9.11 -2.04 14.78
C MET A 38 8.43 -1.77 16.12
N ASN A 39 7.80 -2.77 16.73
CA ASN A 39 7.16 -2.66 18.03
C ASN A 39 8.13 -2.55 19.22
N SER A 40 9.41 -2.88 19.03
CA SER A 40 10.41 -2.91 20.12
C SER A 40 10.91 -1.53 20.57
N SER A 41 10.74 -0.48 19.77
CA SER A 41 11.18 0.89 20.10
C SER A 41 10.02 1.88 20.09
N ARG A 42 9.97 2.79 21.07
CA ARG A 42 8.96 3.85 21.15
C ARG A 42 8.94 4.76 19.92
N GLN A 43 10.09 4.95 19.27
CA GLN A 43 10.17 5.80 18.08
C GLN A 43 9.50 5.14 16.87
N THR A 44 9.56 3.81 16.77
CA THR A 44 9.09 3.04 15.61
C THR A 44 7.78 2.33 15.83
N LYS A 45 7.38 2.12 17.09
CA LYS A 45 6.17 1.41 17.48
C LYS A 45 4.94 2.21 17.03
N PRO A 46 4.08 1.64 16.16
CA PRO A 46 2.85 2.29 15.76
C PRO A 46 1.83 2.31 16.90
N SER A 47 0.89 3.26 16.84
CA SER A 47 -0.27 3.24 17.73
C SER A 47 -1.08 1.97 17.55
N ARG A 48 -1.55 1.36 18.65
CA ARG A 48 -2.42 0.17 18.57
C ARG A 48 -3.88 0.48 18.26
N LYS A 49 -4.36 1.69 18.58
CA LYS A 49 -5.79 2.07 18.49
C LYS A 49 -6.08 3.32 17.65
N ASN A 50 -5.06 4.14 17.40
CA ASN A 50 -5.23 5.45 16.76
C ASN A 50 -4.41 5.50 15.46
N PHE A 51 -4.80 4.68 14.49
CA PHE A 51 -4.21 4.69 13.16
C PHE A 51 -5.27 4.37 12.11
N ASN A 52 -5.03 4.79 10.87
CA ASN A 52 -5.83 4.40 9.73
C ASN A 52 -5.20 3.18 9.06
N LEU A 53 -6.02 2.15 8.83
CA LEU A 53 -5.63 0.96 8.08
C LEU A 53 -5.96 1.22 6.61
N ILE A 54 -4.96 1.24 5.76
CA ILE A 54 -5.10 1.46 4.33
C ILE A 54 -5.02 0.10 3.65
N LEU A 55 -6.01 -0.22 2.83
CA LEU A 55 -6.03 -1.42 2.00
C LEU A 55 -5.98 -1.00 0.55
N ASP A 56 -5.05 -1.58 -0.19
CA ASP A 56 -4.96 -1.38 -1.63
C ASP A 56 -4.28 -2.57 -2.30
N ASP A 57 -4.35 -2.63 -3.61
CA ASP A 57 -3.58 -3.58 -4.40
C ASP A 57 -2.75 -2.92 -5.49
N THR A 58 -1.59 -3.50 -5.76
CA THR A 58 -0.70 -3.00 -6.80
C THR A 58 -0.23 -4.14 -7.68
N GLY A 59 -0.24 -3.88 -8.98
CA GLY A 59 0.22 -4.82 -9.99
C GLY A 59 1.47 -4.34 -10.70
N HIS A 60 2.17 -5.28 -11.32
CA HIS A 60 3.22 -4.99 -12.31
C HIS A 60 3.16 -5.99 -13.45
N ARG A 61 3.58 -5.54 -14.64
CA ARG A 61 3.58 -6.36 -15.86
C ARG A 61 4.50 -7.56 -15.72
N LYS A 62 4.10 -8.69 -16.31
CA LYS A 62 4.94 -9.87 -16.49
C LYS A 62 4.71 -10.45 -17.87
N SER A 63 5.79 -10.97 -18.46
CA SER A 63 5.74 -11.65 -19.75
C SER A 63 5.54 -13.16 -19.53
N GLY A 64 4.80 -13.79 -20.44
CA GLY A 64 4.51 -15.24 -20.42
C GLY A 64 3.45 -15.64 -19.40
N THR A 65 3.20 -16.96 -19.33
CA THR A 65 2.09 -17.57 -18.57
C THR A 65 2.55 -18.45 -17.41
N LEU A 66 3.86 -18.68 -17.28
CA LEU A 66 4.43 -19.66 -16.34
C LEU A 66 4.66 -19.11 -14.92
N THR A 67 4.43 -17.82 -14.70
CA THR A 67 4.62 -17.22 -13.37
C THR A 67 3.32 -17.35 -12.59
N ALA A 68 3.38 -17.90 -11.38
CA ALA A 68 2.20 -18.11 -10.54
C ALA A 68 1.41 -16.80 -10.40
N GLY A 69 0.07 -16.88 -10.55
CA GLY A 69 -0.82 -15.75 -10.43
C GLY A 69 -0.79 -14.74 -11.57
N VAL A 70 -0.01 -14.98 -12.62
CA VAL A 70 0.01 -14.11 -13.80
C VAL A 70 -1.30 -14.23 -14.58
N GLY A 71 -1.81 -13.12 -15.08
CA GLY A 71 -2.98 -13.13 -15.96
C GLY A 71 -3.30 -11.73 -16.47
N ARG A 72 -4.22 -11.66 -17.45
CA ARG A 72 -4.70 -10.38 -17.98
C ARG A 72 -5.65 -9.72 -17.00
N GLN A 73 -5.16 -8.71 -16.31
CA GLN A 73 -5.91 -8.00 -15.28
C GLN A 73 -5.54 -6.51 -15.29
N TYR A 74 -6.35 -5.68 -14.65
CA TYR A 74 -6.03 -4.27 -14.51
C TYR A 74 -4.72 -4.12 -13.70
N ILE A 75 -3.74 -3.44 -14.29
CA ILE A 75 -2.45 -3.18 -13.66
C ILE A 75 -2.39 -1.68 -13.34
N GLY A 76 -2.56 -1.35 -12.06
CA GLY A 76 -2.60 0.05 -11.59
C GLY A 76 -1.38 0.88 -12.02
N GLU A 77 -0.19 0.26 -12.10
CA GLU A 77 1.05 0.93 -12.53
C GLU A 77 0.98 1.55 -13.94
N ILE A 78 0.18 0.97 -14.83
CA ILE A 78 0.08 1.39 -16.24
C ILE A 78 -1.34 1.84 -16.63
N GLY A 79 -2.27 1.84 -15.66
CA GLY A 79 -3.65 2.29 -15.87
C GLY A 79 -4.48 1.48 -16.86
N LYS A 80 -4.07 0.25 -17.19
CA LYS A 80 -4.74 -0.59 -18.21
C LYS A 80 -4.73 -2.07 -17.89
N VAL A 81 -5.58 -2.82 -18.57
CA VAL A 81 -5.57 -4.29 -18.54
C VAL A 81 -4.37 -4.80 -19.32
N ASP A 82 -3.54 -5.60 -18.67
CA ASP A 82 -2.38 -6.26 -19.28
C ASP A 82 -2.03 -7.52 -18.51
N ASN A 83 -1.12 -8.33 -19.05
CA ASN A 83 -0.60 -9.49 -18.37
C ASN A 83 0.32 -9.09 -17.21
N GLY A 84 -0.01 -9.51 -16.00
CA GLY A 84 0.75 -9.14 -14.83
C GLY A 84 0.35 -9.89 -13.56
N ILE A 85 1.04 -9.54 -12.48
CA ILE A 85 0.84 -10.08 -11.13
C ILE A 85 0.41 -8.95 -10.22
N VAL A 86 -0.51 -9.25 -9.31
CA VAL A 86 -1.04 -8.31 -8.33
C VAL A 86 -0.74 -8.79 -6.92
N MET A 87 -0.33 -7.86 -6.07
CA MET A 87 -0.22 -8.04 -4.62
C MET A 87 -1.29 -7.18 -3.94
N VAL A 88 -2.00 -7.76 -2.97
CA VAL A 88 -2.91 -7.04 -2.06
C VAL A 88 -2.13 -6.72 -0.80
N THR A 89 -2.18 -5.49 -0.30
CA THR A 89 -1.43 -5.09 0.89
C THR A 89 -2.28 -4.32 1.90
N THR A 90 -1.93 -4.48 3.18
CA THR A 90 -2.42 -3.62 4.25
C THR A 90 -1.31 -2.72 4.75
N HIS A 91 -1.64 -1.47 5.04
CA HIS A 91 -0.67 -0.46 5.42
C HIS A 91 -1.21 0.39 6.57
N LEU A 92 -0.38 0.64 7.57
CA LEU A 92 -0.72 1.41 8.75
C LEU A 92 -0.24 2.86 8.58
N TYR A 93 -1.13 3.81 8.89
CA TYR A 93 -0.73 5.21 9.06
C TYR A 93 -1.29 5.83 10.35
N ASP A 94 -0.41 6.27 11.25
CA ASP A 94 -0.80 6.85 12.56
C ASP A 94 -0.62 8.37 12.66
N GLY A 95 -0.41 9.05 11.53
CA GLY A 95 -0.06 10.47 11.47
C GLY A 95 1.45 10.74 11.48
N VAL A 96 2.25 9.78 11.96
CA VAL A 96 3.72 9.89 12.02
C VAL A 96 4.40 8.76 11.25
N ARG A 97 3.91 7.54 11.43
CA ARG A 97 4.48 6.30 10.91
C ARG A 97 3.62 5.78 9.78
N SER A 98 4.28 5.47 8.67
CA SER A 98 3.71 4.86 7.47
C SER A 98 4.35 3.48 7.31
N LEU A 99 3.68 2.42 7.78
CA LEU A 99 4.26 1.09 7.93
C LEU A 99 3.44 0.04 7.15
N PRO A 100 4.01 -0.62 6.13
CA PRO A 100 3.35 -1.77 5.50
C PRO A 100 3.22 -2.91 6.51
N LEU A 101 2.05 -3.53 6.62
CA LEU A 101 1.78 -4.61 7.57
C LEU A 101 1.89 -5.97 6.89
N ASP A 102 1.06 -6.22 5.88
CA ASP A 102 0.95 -7.53 5.25
C ASP A 102 0.83 -7.45 3.74
N VAL A 103 1.14 -8.56 3.08
CA VAL A 103 1.01 -8.74 1.64
C VAL A 103 0.48 -10.13 1.33
N ALA A 104 -0.37 -10.24 0.30
CA ALA A 104 -0.81 -11.50 -0.26
C ALA A 104 -0.76 -11.44 -1.79
N GLN A 105 -0.32 -12.52 -2.44
CA GLN A 105 -0.40 -12.63 -3.89
C GLN A 105 -1.83 -12.95 -4.32
N TYR A 106 -2.39 -12.13 -5.22
CA TYR A 106 -3.60 -12.51 -5.94
C TYR A 106 -3.26 -13.47 -7.07
N ILE A 107 -3.86 -14.66 -7.04
CA ILE A 107 -3.68 -15.68 -8.06
C ILE A 107 -4.81 -15.55 -9.09
N HIS A 108 -4.47 -15.08 -10.29
CA HIS A 108 -5.44 -14.97 -11.38
C HIS A 108 -5.99 -16.36 -11.75
N ALA A 109 -7.30 -16.46 -11.98
CA ALA A 109 -7.97 -17.73 -12.30
C ALA A 109 -7.31 -18.43 -13.50
N ASP A 110 -7.00 -17.70 -14.57
CA ASP A 110 -6.37 -18.26 -15.79
C ASP A 110 -4.98 -18.89 -15.55
N SER A 111 -4.34 -18.64 -14.39
CA SER A 111 -3.09 -19.30 -14.01
C SER A 111 -3.28 -20.63 -13.28
N LEU A 112 -4.53 -21.07 -13.09
CA LEU A 112 -4.91 -22.28 -12.38
C LEU A 112 -5.57 -23.26 -13.36
N ASP A 113 -5.27 -24.55 -13.18
CA ASP A 113 -5.81 -25.68 -13.96
C ASP A 113 -7.35 -25.72 -14.02
N LYS A 114 -8.03 -25.35 -12.92
CA LYS A 114 -9.50 -25.29 -12.79
C LYS A 114 -10.06 -23.87 -12.72
N GLY A 115 -9.26 -22.87 -13.06
CA GLY A 115 -9.72 -21.49 -13.04
C GLY A 115 -10.32 -21.07 -11.69
N LYS A 116 -11.56 -20.56 -11.73
CA LYS A 116 -12.29 -20.07 -10.53
C LYS A 116 -12.76 -21.19 -9.60
N GLU A 117 -12.81 -22.44 -10.08
CA GLU A 117 -13.23 -23.60 -9.29
C GLU A 117 -12.05 -24.24 -8.54
N ASN A 118 -10.83 -23.79 -8.79
CA ASN A 118 -9.67 -24.26 -8.06
C ASN A 118 -9.78 -23.86 -6.57
N PRO A 119 -9.60 -24.78 -5.61
CA PRO A 119 -9.70 -24.47 -4.16
C PRO A 119 -8.74 -23.38 -3.67
N SER A 120 -7.64 -23.15 -4.38
CA SER A 120 -6.66 -22.11 -4.08
C SER A 120 -7.05 -20.74 -4.64
N PHE A 121 -8.08 -20.65 -5.49
CA PHE A 121 -8.55 -19.38 -6.03
C PHE A 121 -9.26 -18.58 -4.94
N LYS A 122 -8.73 -17.40 -4.65
CA LYS A 122 -9.33 -16.43 -3.73
C LYS A 122 -9.54 -15.11 -4.45
N LYS A 123 -10.73 -14.53 -4.32
CA LYS A 123 -10.99 -13.17 -4.84
C LYS A 123 -10.18 -12.16 -4.01
N LYS A 124 -9.79 -11.03 -4.62
CA LYS A 124 -9.06 -9.96 -3.91
C LYS A 124 -9.77 -9.49 -2.62
N PRO A 125 -11.10 -9.29 -2.57
CA PRO A 125 -11.78 -8.92 -1.32
C PRO A 125 -11.63 -9.97 -0.21
N SER A 126 -11.58 -11.26 -0.55
CA SER A 126 -11.34 -12.32 0.43
C SER A 126 -9.91 -12.25 0.99
N LEU A 127 -8.91 -12.06 0.12
CA LEU A 127 -7.53 -11.85 0.54
C LEU A 127 -7.39 -10.60 1.43
N ALA A 128 -8.06 -9.51 1.06
CA ALA A 128 -8.08 -8.29 1.85
C ALA A 128 -8.66 -8.50 3.25
N LEU A 129 -9.77 -9.22 3.38
CA LEU A 129 -10.34 -9.56 4.70
C LEU A 129 -9.37 -10.42 5.52
N GLU A 130 -8.68 -11.38 4.90
CA GLU A 130 -7.65 -12.18 5.59
C GLU A 130 -6.50 -11.31 6.13
N LEU A 131 -6.04 -10.31 5.36
CA LEU A 131 -5.01 -9.37 5.82
C LEU A 131 -5.51 -8.44 6.93
N ILE A 132 -6.79 -8.02 6.88
CA ILE A 132 -7.43 -7.27 7.95
C ILE A 132 -7.51 -8.12 9.21
N ASP A 133 -7.93 -9.38 9.09
CA ASP A 133 -8.03 -10.31 10.21
C ASP A 133 -6.66 -10.55 10.87
N LYS A 134 -5.58 -10.66 10.07
CA LYS A 134 -4.20 -10.68 10.61
C LYS A 134 -3.89 -9.43 11.44
N CYS A 135 -4.24 -8.24 10.94
CA CYS A 135 -4.06 -6.98 11.67
C CYS A 135 -4.81 -7.01 13.02
N LEU A 136 -6.09 -7.42 13.01
CA LEU A 136 -6.91 -7.50 14.22
C LEU A 136 -6.40 -8.55 15.21
N ASN A 137 -5.99 -9.72 14.72
CA ASN A 137 -5.45 -10.81 15.54
C ASN A 137 -4.14 -10.44 16.23
N ARG A 138 -3.36 -9.48 15.69
CA ARG A 138 -2.19 -8.90 16.38
C ARG A 138 -2.57 -7.91 17.50
N GLY A 139 -3.87 -7.70 17.74
CA GLY A 139 -4.40 -6.78 18.76
C GLY A 139 -4.39 -5.32 18.30
N TYR A 140 -4.30 -5.06 17.00
CA TYR A 140 -4.50 -3.72 16.44
C TYR A 140 -5.99 -3.42 16.27
N SER A 141 -6.38 -2.18 16.51
CA SER A 141 -7.73 -1.68 16.33
C SER A 141 -7.67 -0.41 15.48
N PRO A 142 -7.83 -0.50 14.15
CA PRO A 142 -7.85 0.66 13.28
C PRO A 142 -8.94 1.65 13.68
N LYS A 143 -8.67 2.96 13.55
CA LYS A 143 -9.66 4.03 13.69
C LYS A 143 -10.57 4.07 12.47
N VAL A 144 -9.99 4.03 11.27
CA VAL A 144 -10.70 4.01 9.99
C VAL A 144 -9.96 3.08 9.02
N THR A 145 -10.72 2.27 8.28
CA THR A 145 -10.22 1.48 7.16
C THR A 145 -10.43 2.27 5.86
N LEU A 146 -9.34 2.64 5.19
CA LEU A 146 -9.34 3.42 3.95
C LEU A 146 -9.18 2.48 2.77
N ILE A 147 -10.13 2.53 1.83
CA ILE A 147 -10.21 1.59 0.71
C ILE A 147 -10.50 2.31 -0.61
N ASP A 148 -10.06 1.72 -1.71
CA ASP A 148 -10.26 2.28 -3.06
C ASP A 148 -11.68 1.97 -3.61
N GLY A 149 -11.90 2.28 -4.89
CA GLY A 149 -13.15 2.00 -5.59
C GLY A 149 -13.39 0.51 -5.85
N GLY A 150 -12.35 -0.31 -5.97
CA GLY A 150 -12.45 -1.75 -6.14
C GLY A 150 -13.08 -2.45 -4.93
N TYR A 151 -12.73 -2.02 -3.73
CA TYR A 151 -13.31 -2.53 -2.48
C TYR A 151 -14.55 -1.73 -2.05
N GLY A 152 -14.56 -0.40 -2.21
CA GLY A 152 -15.66 0.47 -1.80
C GLY A 152 -16.97 0.23 -2.55
N ASN A 153 -16.90 -0.29 -3.79
CA ASN A 153 -18.08 -0.70 -4.55
C ASN A 153 -18.59 -2.11 -4.24
N ASN A 154 -17.87 -2.89 -3.42
CA ASN A 154 -18.23 -4.26 -3.08
C ASN A 154 -19.04 -4.31 -1.76
N ARG A 155 -20.38 -4.42 -1.88
CA ARG A 155 -21.31 -4.48 -0.74
C ARG A 155 -20.96 -5.60 0.25
N SER A 156 -20.66 -6.80 -0.25
CA SER A 156 -20.33 -7.94 0.61
C SER A 156 -19.07 -7.67 1.44
N PHE A 157 -18.07 -7.03 0.85
CA PHE A 157 -16.85 -6.65 1.54
C PHE A 157 -17.11 -5.59 2.62
N LEU A 158 -17.89 -4.54 2.32
CA LEU A 158 -18.24 -3.51 3.30
C LEU A 158 -19.01 -4.09 4.50
N LYS A 159 -19.96 -5.00 4.26
CA LYS A 159 -20.67 -5.71 5.33
C LYS A 159 -19.73 -6.52 6.21
N GLU A 160 -18.72 -7.15 5.62
CA GLU A 160 -17.72 -7.90 6.38
C GLU A 160 -16.83 -6.98 7.24
N LEU A 161 -16.55 -5.75 6.82
CA LEU A 161 -15.91 -4.73 7.68
C LEU A 161 -16.82 -4.34 8.85
N GLU A 162 -18.10 -4.14 8.59
CA GLU A 162 -19.09 -3.77 9.62
C GLU A 162 -19.27 -4.87 10.66
N LYS A 163 -19.33 -6.14 10.25
CA LYS A 163 -19.36 -7.30 11.17
C LYS A 163 -18.14 -7.35 12.09
N ARG A 164 -17.00 -6.83 11.64
CA ARG A 164 -15.76 -6.70 12.43
C ARG A 164 -15.74 -5.44 13.30
N GLY A 165 -16.82 -4.64 13.30
CA GLY A 165 -16.91 -3.37 14.02
C GLY A 165 -16.01 -2.27 13.44
N LEU A 166 -15.57 -2.40 12.19
CA LEU A 166 -14.65 -1.44 11.58
C LEU A 166 -15.41 -0.28 10.94
N THR A 167 -14.96 0.94 11.24
CA THR A 167 -15.33 2.13 10.46
C THR A 167 -14.52 2.16 9.18
N TYR A 168 -15.15 2.51 8.05
CA TYR A 168 -14.46 2.63 6.76
C TYR A 168 -14.73 3.96 6.06
N ILE A 169 -13.81 4.38 5.20
CA ILE A 169 -14.06 5.34 4.13
C ILE A 169 -13.59 4.71 2.83
N GLY A 170 -14.48 4.60 1.85
CA GLY A 170 -14.19 4.00 0.55
C GLY A 170 -14.69 4.85 -0.62
N VAL A 171 -14.20 4.59 -1.83
CA VAL A 171 -14.71 5.24 -3.05
C VAL A 171 -15.92 4.48 -3.59
N LEU A 172 -16.94 5.24 -3.99
CA LEU A 172 -18.09 4.75 -4.75
C LEU A 172 -17.99 5.17 -6.21
N ALA A 173 -18.58 4.34 -7.08
CA ALA A 173 -18.76 4.70 -8.47
C ALA A 173 -19.89 5.74 -8.61
N LYS A 174 -19.69 6.73 -9.49
CA LYS A 174 -20.67 7.79 -9.76
C LYS A 174 -22.05 7.29 -10.21
N ASN A 175 -22.11 6.13 -10.85
CA ASN A 175 -23.34 5.48 -11.32
C ASN A 175 -23.99 4.58 -10.27
N ARG A 176 -23.59 4.70 -8.99
CA ARG A 176 -24.22 3.97 -7.90
C ARG A 176 -25.63 4.52 -7.68
N ASN A 177 -26.63 3.64 -7.77
CA ASN A 177 -28.00 3.96 -7.37
C ASN A 177 -28.10 4.04 -5.86
N VAL A 178 -28.75 5.11 -5.39
CA VAL A 178 -29.01 5.41 -3.99
C VAL A 178 -30.42 5.97 -3.86
N GLU A 179 -31.02 5.86 -2.68
CA GLU A 179 -32.19 6.66 -2.32
C GLU A 179 -31.74 7.83 -1.45
N ALA A 180 -32.05 9.04 -1.87
CA ALA A 180 -31.77 10.26 -1.12
C ALA A 180 -33.07 10.96 -0.77
N GLU A 181 -33.12 11.54 0.42
CA GLU A 181 -34.20 12.43 0.83
C GLU A 181 -33.88 13.84 0.31
N ILE A 182 -34.78 14.39 -0.51
CA ILE A 182 -34.66 15.77 -0.99
C ILE A 182 -35.32 16.74 -0.01
N GLU A 183 -35.12 18.04 -0.18
CA GLU A 183 -35.61 19.09 0.74
C GLU A 183 -37.15 19.04 0.96
N THR A 184 -37.90 18.45 0.04
CA THR A 184 -39.36 18.23 0.15
C THR A 184 -39.74 17.10 1.11
N GLY A 185 -38.77 16.33 1.64
CA GLY A 185 -38.98 15.13 2.46
C GLY A 185 -39.31 13.87 1.66
N GLU A 186 -39.41 13.98 0.33
CA GLU A 186 -39.60 12.82 -0.55
C GLU A 186 -38.29 12.04 -0.72
N LYS A 187 -38.39 10.71 -0.74
CA LYS A 187 -37.28 9.83 -1.10
C LYS A 187 -37.30 9.56 -2.59
N ILE A 188 -36.23 9.93 -3.26
CA ILE A 188 -36.04 9.66 -4.68
C ILE A 188 -34.91 8.66 -4.87
N SER A 189 -35.10 7.72 -5.80
CA SER A 189 -34.07 6.78 -6.22
C SER A 189 -33.37 7.33 -7.47
N LEU A 190 -32.06 7.58 -7.37
CA LEU A 190 -31.25 8.17 -8.44
C LEU A 190 -29.80 7.73 -8.34
N ARG A 191 -29.00 8.06 -9.35
CA ARG A 191 -27.55 7.86 -9.31
C ARG A 191 -26.85 8.97 -8.53
N LEU A 192 -25.65 8.69 -8.02
CA LEU A 192 -24.86 9.69 -7.31
C LEU A 192 -24.49 10.92 -8.16
N ASP A 193 -24.23 10.75 -9.46
CA ASP A 193 -23.99 11.89 -10.36
C ASP A 193 -25.24 12.72 -10.62
N GLU A 194 -26.41 12.10 -10.73
CA GLU A 194 -27.70 12.80 -10.79
C GLU A 194 -27.97 13.55 -9.47
N LEU A 195 -27.68 12.92 -8.33
CA LEU A 195 -27.79 13.55 -7.01
C LEU A 195 -26.88 14.78 -6.90
N THR A 196 -25.68 14.70 -7.45
CA THR A 196 -24.72 15.81 -7.45
C THR A 196 -25.24 17.00 -8.26
N ALA A 197 -25.90 16.72 -9.39
CA ALA A 197 -26.45 17.76 -10.26
C ALA A 197 -27.63 18.53 -9.66
N ILE A 198 -28.38 17.94 -8.73
CA ILE A 198 -29.53 18.58 -8.07
C ILE A 198 -29.17 19.30 -6.77
N LEU A 199 -28.01 19.03 -6.18
CA LEU A 199 -27.61 19.66 -4.91
C LEU A 199 -27.28 21.14 -5.12
N PRO A 200 -27.80 22.05 -4.27
CA PRO A 200 -27.49 23.47 -4.39
C PRO A 200 -26.03 23.73 -4.01
N GLU A 201 -25.42 24.77 -4.61
CA GLU A 201 -24.02 25.16 -4.33
C GLU A 201 -23.78 25.42 -2.84
N THR A 202 -24.80 25.85 -2.10
CA THR A 202 -24.76 26.11 -0.65
C THR A 202 -24.52 24.85 0.18
N SER A 203 -24.78 23.66 -0.37
CA SER A 203 -24.49 22.37 0.28
C SER A 203 -23.00 22.05 0.34
N PHE A 204 -22.18 22.72 -0.48
CA PHE A 204 -20.76 22.42 -0.62
C PHE A 204 -19.91 23.35 0.24
N SER A 205 -19.20 22.76 1.20
CA SER A 205 -18.22 23.47 2.02
C SER A 205 -16.84 23.41 1.39
N CYS A 206 -16.15 24.56 1.31
CA CYS A 206 -14.76 24.63 0.85
C CYS A 206 -13.82 24.17 1.96
N ILE A 207 -12.98 23.18 1.67
CA ILE A 207 -12.00 22.61 2.59
C ILE A 207 -10.62 22.68 1.94
N GLU A 208 -9.64 23.18 2.71
CA GLU A 208 -8.24 23.22 2.28
C GLU A 208 -7.47 22.02 2.85
N LEU A 209 -7.13 21.07 1.98
CA LEU A 209 -6.32 19.92 2.34
C LEU A 209 -4.84 20.32 2.42
N LYS A 210 -4.27 20.22 3.63
CA LYS A 210 -2.84 20.49 3.92
C LYS A 210 -1.95 19.32 3.47
N LEU A 211 -1.96 19.02 2.18
CA LEU A 211 -1.04 18.06 1.56
C LEU A 211 0.30 18.73 1.27
N GLN A 212 1.29 17.97 0.74
CA GLN A 212 2.55 18.57 0.26
C GLN A 212 2.32 19.71 -0.75
N LYS A 213 1.29 19.57 -1.58
CA LYS A 213 0.73 20.64 -2.40
C LYS A 213 -0.68 20.92 -1.88
N PRO A 214 -0.93 22.06 -1.23
CA PRO A 214 -2.27 22.40 -0.76
C PRO A 214 -3.30 22.29 -1.88
N ARG A 215 -4.44 21.67 -1.58
CA ARG A 215 -5.54 21.47 -2.55
C ARG A 215 -6.84 21.93 -1.90
N LYS A 216 -7.58 22.81 -2.58
CA LYS A 216 -8.94 23.15 -2.19
C LYS A 216 -9.91 22.17 -2.82
N VAL A 217 -10.86 21.70 -2.03
CA VAL A 217 -11.96 20.83 -2.47
C VAL A 217 -13.28 21.35 -1.92
N TRP A 218 -14.35 21.13 -2.66
CA TRP A 218 -15.71 21.45 -2.26
C TRP A 218 -16.45 20.16 -1.93
N VAL A 219 -17.02 20.08 -0.74
CA VAL A 219 -17.55 18.82 -0.22
C VAL A 219 -18.96 19.02 0.30
N ALA A 220 -19.88 18.18 -0.19
CA ALA A 220 -21.22 18.03 0.35
C ALA A 220 -21.34 16.65 1.00
N THR A 221 -21.90 16.57 2.21
CA THR A 221 -22.19 15.31 2.90
C THR A 221 -23.70 15.09 2.98
N THR A 222 -24.15 13.91 2.58
CA THR A 222 -25.57 13.56 2.57
C THR A 222 -25.81 12.15 3.11
N LYS A 223 -26.97 11.94 3.71
CA LYS A 223 -27.46 10.60 4.11
C LYS A 223 -28.13 9.97 2.91
N VAL A 224 -27.73 8.76 2.57
CA VAL A 224 -28.33 7.99 1.48
C VAL A 224 -28.65 6.59 1.94
N GLU A 225 -29.75 6.02 1.46
CA GLU A 225 -30.03 4.60 1.58
C GLU A 225 -29.38 3.87 0.41
N ILE A 226 -28.57 2.86 0.72
CA ILE A 226 -27.99 1.99 -0.31
C ILE A 226 -28.68 0.63 -0.21
N PRO A 227 -29.23 0.09 -1.31
CA PRO A 227 -29.89 -1.21 -1.30
C PRO A 227 -29.02 -2.29 -0.64
N GLU A 228 -29.63 -3.06 0.26
CA GLU A 228 -29.03 -4.11 1.09
C GLU A 228 -27.98 -3.64 2.12
N MET A 229 -27.50 -2.40 2.07
CA MET A 229 -26.53 -1.84 3.02
C MET A 229 -27.23 -1.05 4.12
N GLY A 230 -28.35 -0.42 3.80
CA GLY A 230 -29.03 0.50 4.71
C GLY A 230 -28.54 1.95 4.53
N GLN A 231 -28.87 2.80 5.50
CA GLN A 231 -28.43 4.20 5.53
C GLN A 231 -26.91 4.34 5.68
N ARG A 232 -26.27 5.13 4.81
CA ARG A 232 -24.84 5.46 4.87
C ARG A 232 -24.63 6.95 4.64
N THR A 233 -23.48 7.45 5.08
CA THR A 233 -23.06 8.82 4.77
C THR A 233 -22.22 8.78 3.49
N VAL A 234 -22.59 9.62 2.53
CA VAL A 234 -21.81 9.85 1.31
C VAL A 234 -21.31 11.29 1.29
N ALA A 235 -20.03 11.45 0.96
CA ALA A 235 -19.43 12.73 0.63
C ALA A 235 -19.19 12.82 -0.88
N ILE A 236 -19.70 13.90 -1.48
CA ILE A 236 -19.42 14.29 -2.86
C ILE A 236 -18.30 15.32 -2.80
N VAL A 237 -17.16 15.02 -3.43
CA VAL A 237 -15.93 15.81 -3.34
C VAL A 237 -15.57 16.32 -4.72
N MET A 238 -15.50 17.64 -4.88
CA MET A 238 -15.25 18.32 -6.15
C MET A 238 -13.96 19.14 -6.09
N ASN A 239 -13.26 19.24 -7.23
CA ASN A 239 -12.08 20.10 -7.37
C ASN A 239 -12.41 21.56 -7.72
N ALA A 240 -13.69 21.90 -7.90
CA ALA A 240 -14.17 23.24 -8.19
C ALA A 240 -15.44 23.56 -7.39
N LYS A 241 -15.84 24.82 -7.34
CA LYS A 241 -17.00 25.30 -6.56
C LYS A 241 -18.33 24.80 -7.14
N ASN A 242 -18.43 24.73 -8.47
CA ASN A 242 -19.65 24.37 -9.19
C ASN A 242 -19.46 23.04 -9.90
N VAL A 243 -20.55 22.29 -10.08
CA VAL A 243 -20.53 21.00 -10.79
C VAL A 243 -20.08 21.19 -12.25
N GLU A 244 -20.52 22.26 -12.90
CA GLU A 244 -20.19 22.58 -14.30
C GLU A 244 -18.69 22.85 -14.53
N SER A 245 -18.00 23.39 -13.52
CA SER A 245 -16.56 23.69 -13.59
C SER A 245 -15.69 22.56 -13.02
N ALA A 246 -16.30 21.57 -12.37
CA ALA A 246 -15.59 20.44 -11.79
C ALA A 246 -15.13 19.46 -12.87
N THR A 247 -13.82 19.25 -12.94
CA THR A 247 -13.22 18.24 -13.84
C THR A 247 -13.00 16.90 -13.13
N GLU A 248 -13.00 16.91 -11.79
CA GLU A 248 -12.84 15.73 -10.94
C GLU A 248 -13.91 15.75 -9.85
N ILE A 249 -14.73 14.70 -9.82
CA ILE A 249 -15.75 14.48 -8.79
C ILE A 249 -15.56 13.07 -8.22
N ASP A 250 -15.20 13.01 -6.95
CA ASP A 250 -15.05 11.78 -6.19
C ASP A 250 -16.24 11.56 -5.25
N TYR A 251 -16.65 10.31 -5.10
CA TYR A 251 -17.74 9.92 -4.21
C TYR A 251 -17.17 9.02 -3.13
N LEU A 252 -17.28 9.44 -1.87
CA LEU A 252 -16.77 8.70 -0.72
C LEU A 252 -17.92 8.21 0.14
N ILE A 253 -17.88 6.94 0.55
CA ILE A 253 -18.86 6.33 1.46
C ILE A 253 -18.23 6.04 2.81
N THR A 254 -19.00 6.23 3.88
CA THR A 254 -18.63 5.78 5.23
C THR A 254 -19.83 5.22 6.00
N ASN A 255 -19.54 4.27 6.90
CA ASN A 255 -20.47 3.79 7.93
C ASN A 255 -20.33 4.54 9.26
N ALA A 256 -19.51 5.59 9.33
CA ALA A 256 -19.46 6.47 10.49
C ALA A 256 -20.82 7.18 10.70
N PRO A 257 -21.26 7.37 11.95
CA PRO A 257 -22.44 8.18 12.26
C PRO A 257 -22.35 9.55 11.59
N PHE A 258 -23.46 10.02 11.02
CA PHE A 258 -23.50 11.24 10.22
C PHE A 258 -22.98 12.46 10.99
N GLU A 259 -23.25 12.53 12.29
CA GLU A 259 -22.82 13.61 13.19
C GLU A 259 -21.30 13.67 13.36
N LYS A 260 -20.61 12.54 13.17
CA LYS A 260 -19.15 12.43 13.21
C LYS A 260 -18.51 12.49 11.83
N ALA A 261 -19.28 12.16 10.80
CA ALA A 261 -18.84 12.07 9.42
C ALA A 261 -18.85 13.44 8.72
N THR A 262 -18.21 14.44 9.32
CA THR A 262 -18.15 15.79 8.75
C THR A 262 -17.38 15.79 7.43
N ALA A 263 -17.71 16.75 6.56
CA ALA A 263 -17.03 16.94 5.28
C ALA A 263 -15.50 16.97 5.44
N GLU A 264 -14.98 17.79 6.37
CA GLU A 264 -13.55 17.92 6.66
C GLU A 264 -12.94 16.61 7.18
N TRP A 265 -13.64 15.90 8.08
CA TRP A 265 -13.17 14.62 8.60
C TRP A 265 -13.03 13.59 7.49
N ILE A 266 -14.02 13.47 6.60
CA ILE A 266 -13.99 12.49 5.51
C ILE A 266 -12.80 12.77 4.58
N VAL A 267 -12.67 13.99 4.05
CA VAL A 267 -11.62 14.27 3.05
C VAL A 267 -10.22 14.27 3.65
N THR A 268 -10.06 14.80 4.86
CA THR A 268 -8.76 14.81 5.54
C THR A 268 -8.33 13.39 5.90
N THR A 269 -9.23 12.56 6.41
CA THR A 269 -8.93 11.15 6.71
C THR A 269 -8.66 10.37 5.44
N TYR A 270 -9.49 10.50 4.41
CA TYR A 270 -9.33 9.75 3.16
C TYR A 270 -8.05 10.12 2.40
N SER A 271 -7.63 11.39 2.44
CA SER A 271 -6.36 11.84 1.84
C SER A 271 -5.12 11.08 2.35
N GLN A 272 -5.21 10.51 3.56
CA GLN A 272 -4.12 9.72 4.14
C GLN A 272 -3.92 8.37 3.43
N ARG A 273 -4.90 7.91 2.64
CA ARG A 273 -4.74 6.73 1.76
C ARG A 273 -3.51 6.88 0.86
N ASN A 274 -3.14 8.10 0.47
CA ASN A 274 -1.98 8.39 -0.39
C ASN A 274 -0.65 7.83 0.16
N TRP A 275 -0.53 7.56 1.47
CA TRP A 275 0.67 6.93 2.02
C TRP A 275 0.98 5.54 1.47
N ILE A 276 -0.04 4.79 1.05
CA ILE A 276 0.18 3.49 0.38
C ILE A 276 0.76 3.67 -1.03
N GLU A 277 0.38 4.72 -1.74
CA GLU A 277 0.94 5.06 -3.05
C GLU A 277 2.40 5.50 -2.93
N VAL A 278 2.74 6.26 -1.88
CA VAL A 278 4.13 6.60 -1.56
C VAL A 278 4.94 5.32 -1.35
N PHE A 279 4.43 4.39 -0.54
CA PHE A 279 5.06 3.09 -0.31
C PHE A 279 5.25 2.30 -1.62
N TYR A 280 4.22 2.19 -2.45
CA TYR A 280 4.30 1.50 -3.74
C TYR A 280 5.32 2.11 -4.68
N ARG A 281 5.38 3.43 -4.77
CA ARG A 281 6.39 4.13 -5.55
C ARG A 281 7.80 3.82 -5.04
N ASP A 282 8.01 3.80 -3.73
CA ASP A 282 9.33 3.56 -3.14
C ASP A 282 9.82 2.12 -3.40
N ILE A 283 8.98 1.10 -3.16
CA ILE A 283 9.39 -0.30 -3.36
C ILE A 283 9.58 -0.66 -4.84
N LYS A 284 8.83 -0.01 -5.74
CA LYS A 284 8.95 -0.21 -7.20
C LYS A 284 10.14 0.52 -7.78
N GLY A 285 10.40 1.73 -7.32
CA GLY A 285 11.48 2.59 -7.82
C GLY A 285 12.85 2.20 -7.29
N TRP A 286 12.94 1.79 -6.01
CA TRP A 286 14.22 1.72 -5.31
C TRP A 286 14.59 0.36 -4.71
N LEU A 287 13.59 -0.51 -4.44
CA LEU A 287 13.82 -1.78 -3.74
C LEU A 287 13.55 -3.02 -4.60
N GLY A 288 13.25 -2.85 -5.89
CA GLY A 288 13.19 -3.96 -6.84
C GLY A 288 12.04 -4.95 -6.59
N VAL A 289 10.88 -4.49 -6.11
CA VAL A 289 9.72 -5.38 -5.81
C VAL A 289 9.26 -6.22 -7.02
N LYS A 290 9.51 -5.74 -8.24
CA LYS A 290 9.16 -6.40 -9.51
C LYS A 290 10.30 -7.20 -10.15
N GLU A 291 11.50 -7.17 -9.58
CA GLU A 291 12.75 -7.68 -10.18
C GLU A 291 13.09 -9.15 -9.81
N TYR A 292 12.16 -9.85 -9.17
CA TYR A 292 12.30 -11.28 -8.96
C TYR A 292 12.26 -12.04 -10.29
N GLN A 293 13.11 -13.07 -10.37
CA GLN A 293 13.27 -13.96 -11.54
C GLN A 293 12.67 -15.35 -11.30
N THR A 294 12.11 -15.58 -10.11
CA THR A 294 11.44 -16.83 -9.75
C THR A 294 10.00 -16.85 -10.26
N ARG A 295 9.39 -18.04 -10.31
CA ARG A 295 8.05 -18.25 -10.88
C ARG A 295 7.00 -18.77 -9.90
N GLY A 296 7.41 -19.42 -8.81
CA GLY A 296 6.47 -20.03 -7.87
C GLY A 296 5.91 -19.02 -6.86
N LYS A 297 4.63 -19.16 -6.50
CA LYS A 297 3.94 -18.28 -5.52
C LYS A 297 4.77 -18.03 -4.26
N ARG A 298 5.20 -19.10 -3.59
CA ARG A 298 6.03 -19.05 -2.37
C ARG A 298 7.29 -18.20 -2.54
N SER A 299 8.01 -18.39 -3.66
CA SER A 299 9.24 -17.65 -3.95
C SER A 299 9.01 -16.16 -4.20
N ILE A 300 7.86 -15.80 -4.81
CA ILE A 300 7.47 -14.42 -5.07
C ILE A 300 7.09 -13.72 -3.76
N GLU A 301 6.26 -14.37 -2.93
CA GLU A 301 5.89 -13.84 -1.61
C GLU A 301 7.12 -13.65 -0.72
N ARG A 302 8.06 -14.61 -0.72
CA ARG A 302 9.35 -14.48 -0.04
C ARG A 302 10.15 -13.26 -0.50
N HIS A 303 10.26 -13.04 -1.81
CA HIS A 303 10.93 -11.84 -2.34
C HIS A 303 10.24 -10.56 -1.85
N TRP A 304 8.90 -10.49 -1.86
CA TRP A 304 8.17 -9.34 -1.36
C TRP A 304 8.40 -9.10 0.13
N ILE A 305 8.44 -10.15 0.96
CA ILE A 305 8.75 -10.01 2.39
C ILE A 305 10.17 -9.46 2.61
N LEU A 306 11.15 -9.88 1.81
CA LEU A 306 12.50 -9.31 1.89
C LEU A 306 12.52 -7.83 1.50
N VAL A 307 11.74 -7.43 0.50
CA VAL A 307 11.56 -6.02 0.12
C VAL A 307 10.88 -5.23 1.25
N PHE A 308 9.87 -5.80 1.91
CA PHE A 308 9.21 -5.19 3.06
C PHE A 308 10.19 -5.03 4.24
N CYS A 309 11.05 -6.03 4.48
CA CYS A 309 12.12 -5.96 5.47
C CYS A 309 13.09 -4.82 5.16
N ALA A 310 13.56 -4.71 3.92
CA ALA A 310 14.44 -3.64 3.49
C ALA A 310 13.78 -2.26 3.67
N TYR A 311 12.53 -2.10 3.23
CA TYR A 311 11.77 -0.86 3.41
C TYR A 311 11.64 -0.49 4.90
N THR A 312 11.26 -1.45 5.73
CA THR A 312 11.03 -1.26 7.16
C THR A 312 12.33 -0.96 7.91
N PHE A 313 13.45 -1.54 7.47
CA PHE A 313 14.77 -1.27 8.02
C PHE A 313 15.21 0.19 7.76
N ILE A 314 15.01 0.68 6.53
CA ILE A 314 15.25 2.09 6.19
C ILE A 314 14.32 3.01 7.00
N LEU A 315 13.04 2.66 7.10
CA LEU A 315 12.07 3.39 7.91
C LEU A 315 12.45 3.42 9.40
N TRP A 316 12.92 2.31 9.95
CA TRP A 316 13.40 2.22 11.33
C TRP A 316 14.54 3.21 11.59
N HIS A 317 15.51 3.26 10.67
CA HIS A 317 16.62 4.20 10.77
C HIS A 317 16.21 5.66 10.60
N TRP A 318 15.21 5.91 9.75
CA TRP A 318 14.62 7.24 9.59
C TRP A 318 13.99 7.71 10.90
N LEU A 319 13.10 6.91 11.49
CA LEU A 319 12.33 7.25 12.69
C LEU A 319 13.21 7.35 13.95
N THR A 320 14.29 6.58 14.03
CA THR A 320 15.25 6.65 15.15
C THR A 320 16.32 7.73 14.98
N GLY A 321 16.38 8.35 13.80
CA GLY A 321 17.42 9.32 13.43
C GLY A 321 18.83 8.74 13.45
N GLY A 322 18.98 7.41 13.37
CA GLY A 322 20.29 6.75 13.44
C GLY A 322 21.20 7.10 12.27
N ILE A 323 20.62 7.19 11.06
CA ILE A 323 21.36 7.56 9.85
C ILE A 323 21.60 9.08 9.79
N ALA A 324 20.56 9.87 10.04
CA ALA A 324 20.64 11.33 9.91
C ALA A 324 21.73 11.96 10.79
N ARG A 325 21.91 11.46 12.02
CA ARG A 325 22.89 12.01 12.98
C ARG A 325 24.36 11.87 12.55
N GLN A 326 24.67 10.88 11.71
CA GLN A 326 26.06 10.53 11.36
C GLN A 326 26.37 10.70 9.88
N TRP A 327 25.36 10.56 9.02
CA TRP A 327 25.56 10.39 7.58
C TRP A 327 24.79 11.41 6.73
N ALA A 328 24.15 12.41 7.35
CA ALA A 328 23.43 13.46 6.65
C ALA A 328 23.87 14.85 7.10
N SER A 329 24.07 15.76 6.14
CA SER A 329 24.35 17.18 6.38
C SER A 329 23.08 18.04 6.43
N LYS A 330 21.92 17.46 6.08
CA LYS A 330 20.61 18.12 6.06
C LYS A 330 19.53 17.20 6.67
N PRO A 331 18.40 17.76 7.14
CA PRO A 331 17.26 16.95 7.54
C PRO A 331 16.74 16.07 6.39
N LEU A 332 16.54 14.78 6.66
CA LEU A 332 16.04 13.81 5.69
C LEU A 332 14.51 13.80 5.72
N LYS A 333 13.88 14.21 4.61
CA LYS A 333 12.42 14.41 4.51
C LYS A 333 11.72 13.35 3.66
N THR A 334 12.47 12.60 2.85
CA THR A 334 11.93 11.58 1.95
C THR A 334 12.63 10.24 2.14
N PHE A 335 11.95 9.15 1.75
CA PHE A 335 12.53 7.81 1.76
C PHE A 335 13.84 7.75 0.95
N VAL A 336 13.88 8.42 -0.21
CA VAL A 336 15.04 8.44 -1.10
C VAL A 336 16.26 9.07 -0.42
N GLU A 337 16.08 10.22 0.24
CA GLU A 337 17.18 10.87 0.97
C GLU A 337 17.73 9.98 2.09
N VAL A 338 16.86 9.23 2.79
CA VAL A 338 17.29 8.26 3.81
C VAL A 338 18.02 7.08 3.19
N LEU A 339 17.53 6.57 2.06
CA LEU A 339 18.17 5.47 1.34
C LEU A 339 19.55 5.88 0.81
N GLU A 340 19.72 7.11 0.32
CA GLU A 340 21.01 7.66 -0.10
C GLU A 340 21.98 7.76 1.08
N ALA A 341 21.55 8.35 2.20
CA ALA A 341 22.36 8.44 3.41
C ALA A 341 22.72 7.05 3.96
N PHE A 342 21.79 6.08 3.87
CA PHE A 342 22.06 4.68 4.21
C PHE A 342 23.16 4.09 3.32
N ARG A 343 23.08 4.27 2.00
CA ARG A 343 24.08 3.78 1.05
C ARG A 343 25.46 4.38 1.34
N ILE A 344 25.53 5.67 1.66
CA ILE A 344 26.78 6.33 2.09
C ILE A 344 27.34 5.66 3.35
N ALA A 345 26.49 5.44 4.36
CA ALA A 345 26.89 4.78 5.60
C ALA A 345 27.45 3.36 5.37
N VAL A 346 26.77 2.58 4.51
CA VAL A 346 27.22 1.23 4.13
C VAL A 346 28.57 1.30 3.41
N SER A 347 28.73 2.19 2.43
CA SER A 347 30.00 2.35 1.70
C SER A 347 31.16 2.69 2.63
N TYR A 348 30.96 3.61 3.58
CA TYR A 348 32.03 3.97 4.53
C TYR A 348 32.39 2.81 5.46
N ARG A 349 31.38 2.12 6.00
CA ARG A 349 31.60 0.92 6.83
C ARG A 349 32.29 -0.19 6.05
N PHE A 350 31.95 -0.34 4.78
CA PHE A 350 32.59 -1.29 3.88
C PHE A 350 34.06 -0.97 3.64
N VAL A 351 34.43 0.28 3.38
CA VAL A 351 35.84 0.71 3.27
C VAL A 351 36.60 0.38 4.56
N ARG A 352 36.02 0.68 5.72
CA ARG A 352 36.64 0.34 7.02
C ARG A 352 36.80 -1.17 7.21
N TRP A 353 35.79 -1.95 6.83
CA TRP A 353 35.84 -3.41 6.89
C TRP A 353 36.91 -3.96 5.95
N LEU A 354 37.02 -3.43 4.72
CA LEU A 354 38.02 -3.83 3.74
C LEU A 354 39.45 -3.58 4.26
N GLY A 355 39.68 -2.45 4.92
CA GLY A 355 40.96 -2.16 5.56
C GLY A 355 41.36 -3.18 6.65
N ASN A 356 40.38 -3.81 7.29
CA ASN A 356 40.59 -4.84 8.31
C ASN A 356 40.60 -6.28 7.75
N ASN A 357 40.20 -6.48 6.49
CA ASN A 357 40.02 -7.80 5.86
C ASN A 357 40.65 -7.82 4.46
N VAL A 358 41.86 -7.28 4.34
CA VAL A 358 42.58 -7.14 3.06
C VAL A 358 42.84 -8.50 2.42
N ASP A 359 43.02 -9.54 3.23
CA ASP A 359 43.13 -10.95 2.82
C ASP A 359 41.87 -11.46 2.10
N VAL A 360 40.68 -11.07 2.54
CA VAL A 360 39.41 -11.40 1.88
C VAL A 360 39.29 -10.70 0.53
N PHE A 361 39.73 -9.44 0.45
CA PHE A 361 39.81 -8.71 -0.82
C PHE A 361 40.80 -9.37 -1.79
N ALA A 362 41.99 -9.75 -1.30
CA ALA A 362 43.02 -10.39 -2.11
C ALA A 362 42.58 -11.77 -2.64
N SER A 363 41.73 -12.49 -1.91
CA SER A 363 41.19 -13.79 -2.33
C SER A 363 40.01 -13.69 -3.30
N HIS A 364 39.26 -12.56 -3.31
CA HIS A 364 38.08 -12.38 -4.17
C HIS A 364 38.11 -11.08 -5.01
N PRO A 365 39.23 -10.70 -5.65
CA PRO A 365 39.42 -9.34 -6.19
C PRO A 365 38.41 -8.96 -7.28
N ARG A 366 37.86 -9.94 -8.03
CA ARG A 366 36.84 -9.71 -9.06
C ARG A 366 35.47 -9.33 -8.47
N GLU A 367 35.12 -9.84 -7.29
CA GLU A 367 33.84 -9.57 -6.63
C GLU A 367 33.80 -8.15 -6.04
N PHE A 368 34.96 -7.63 -5.64
CA PHE A 368 35.10 -6.28 -5.08
C PHE A 368 35.26 -5.16 -6.12
N ARG A 369 35.60 -5.48 -7.40
CA ARG A 369 35.73 -4.49 -8.48
C ARG A 369 34.45 -3.66 -8.69
N LEU A 370 33.29 -4.29 -8.63
CA LEU A 370 31.98 -3.64 -8.78
C LEU A 370 31.64 -2.72 -7.60
N TYR A 371 32.11 -3.04 -6.41
CA TYR A 371 31.84 -2.29 -5.18
C TYR A 371 32.64 -1.00 -5.06
N LEU A 372 33.86 -0.98 -5.61
CA LEU A 372 34.76 0.17 -5.55
C LEU A 372 34.64 1.11 -6.77
N GLY A 373 33.82 0.76 -7.77
CA GLY A 373 33.71 1.55 -9.01
C GLY A 373 35.01 1.63 -9.82
N LEU A 374 35.97 0.73 -9.55
CA LEU A 374 37.29 0.73 -10.18
C LEU A 374 37.26 -0.13 -11.45
N ASN A 375 37.11 0.54 -12.59
CA ASN A 375 37.50 -0.04 -13.89
C ASN A 375 38.98 0.23 -14.11
N PHE A 376 39.84 -0.71 -13.74
CA PHE A 376 41.20 -0.74 -14.27
C PHE A 376 41.24 -1.67 -15.49
N VAL A 377 41.79 -1.12 -16.58
CA VAL A 377 42.05 -1.74 -17.88
C VAL A 377 42.81 -3.04 -17.73
#